data_AF-A0A3A1XE54-F1
#
_entry.id   AF-A0A3A1XE54-F1
#
_cell.length_a   1.000
_cell.length_b   1.000
_cell.length_c   1.000
_cell.angle_alpha   90.00
_cell.angle_beta   90.00
_cell.angle_gamma   90.00
#
_symmetry.space_group_name_H-M   'P 1'
#
loop_
_entity.id
_entity.type
_entity.pdbx_description
1 polymer ?
#
loop_
_entity_poly.entity_id
_entity_poly.type
_entity_poly.pdbx_seq_one_letter_code
_entity_poly.pdbx_strand_id
1 'polypeptide(L)'
;NYWCINEKASDANKKATKDFLKWLLTSDTGKDALSKKMGFTTPFKSFADIKSDNPLTQAAVEDAKSGKTPVSWNFTVMPSDNWKNDLGSALLEYAQGTGKWDKVKSAFVDGWAKEYSQAHEDDD
;
A
#
# COMPACT_ATOMS: atom_id res chain seq x y z
N ASN A 1 -2.01 0.64 3.04
CA ASN A 1 -3.00 1.46 3.77
C ASN A 1 -3.74 0.60 4.77
N TYR A 2 -3.93 1.09 5.99
CA TYR A 2 -4.61 0.40 7.09
C TYR A 2 -5.49 1.38 7.86
N TRP A 3 -6.46 0.87 8.63
CA TRP A 3 -7.28 1.67 9.54
C TRP A 3 -6.81 1.47 10.97
N CYS A 4 -6.64 2.58 11.70
CA CYS A 4 -6.27 2.58 13.11
C CYS A 4 -7.34 3.25 13.96
N ILE A 5 -7.40 2.85 15.24
CA ILE A 5 -8.21 3.51 16.26
C ILE A 5 -7.28 4.38 17.09
N ASN A 6 -7.61 5.67 17.22
CA ASN A 6 -6.82 6.61 18.00
C ASN A 6 -6.83 6.22 19.49
N GLU A 7 -5.65 5.92 20.04
CA GLU A 7 -5.49 5.56 21.43
C GLU A 7 -5.85 6.70 22.40
N LYS A 8 -5.73 7.95 21.95
CA LYS A 8 -6.05 9.15 22.75
C LYS A 8 -7.55 9.48 22.81
N ALA A 9 -8.39 8.75 22.07
CA ALA A 9 -9.84 8.95 22.11
C ALA A 9 -10.46 8.41 23.42
N SER A 10 -11.65 8.90 23.77
CA SER A 10 -12.43 8.35 24.89
C SER A 10 -12.84 6.90 24.64
N ASP A 11 -13.05 6.12 25.70
CA ASP A 11 -13.44 4.72 25.59
C ASP A 11 -14.78 4.53 24.87
N ALA A 12 -15.72 5.44 25.09
CA ALA A 12 -16.99 5.47 24.37
C ALA A 12 -16.77 5.60 22.84
N ASN A 13 -15.89 6.52 22.42
CA ASN A 13 -15.59 6.71 21.00
C ASN A 13 -14.81 5.55 20.40
N LYS A 14 -13.85 4.97 21.15
CA LYS A 14 -13.14 3.75 20.73
C LYS A 14 -14.12 2.60 20.50
N LYS A 15 -15.08 2.40 21.41
CA LYS A 15 -16.11 1.37 21.29
C LYS A 15 -17.01 1.63 20.08
N ALA A 16 -17.55 2.84 19.95
CA ALA A 16 -18.39 3.21 18.81
C ALA A 16 -17.67 3.01 17.47
N THR A 17 -16.38 3.34 17.40
CA THR A 17 -15.55 3.13 16.21
C THR A 17 -15.42 1.64 15.88
N LYS A 18 -15.13 0.78 16.88
CA LYS A 18 -15.05 -0.68 16.67
C LYS A 18 -16.38 -1.24 16.17
N ASP A 19 -17.48 -0.82 16.78
CA ASP A 19 -18.83 -1.28 16.41
C ASP A 19 -19.19 -0.84 14.99
N PHE A 20 -18.88 0.40 14.63
CA PHE A 20 -19.08 0.92 13.27
C PHE A 20 -18.25 0.16 12.23
N LEU A 21 -16.95 -0.05 12.47
CA LEU A 21 -16.09 -0.79 11.55
C LEU A 21 -16.56 -2.23 11.37
N LYS A 22 -17.00 -2.89 12.46
CA LYS A 22 -17.60 -4.23 12.37
C LYS A 22 -18.86 -4.20 11.51
N TRP A 23 -19.79 -3.29 11.79
CA TRP A 23 -21.01 -3.14 11.00
C TRP A 23 -20.72 -2.87 9.52
N LEU A 24 -19.82 -1.94 9.22
CA LEU A 24 -19.44 -1.57 7.86
C LEU A 24 -18.90 -2.77 7.07
N LEU A 25 -18.12 -3.63 7.72
CA LEU A 25 -17.46 -4.75 7.08
C LEU A 25 -18.30 -6.02 7.00
N THR A 26 -19.34 -6.17 7.83
CA THR A 26 -20.16 -7.40 7.87
C THR A 26 -21.60 -7.21 7.42
N SER A 27 -22.16 -6.00 7.48
CA SER A 27 -23.53 -5.73 7.03
C SER A 27 -23.65 -5.69 5.51
N ASP A 28 -24.81 -6.05 4.97
CA ASP A 28 -25.06 -5.97 3.53
C ASP A 28 -25.00 -4.52 3.02
N THR A 29 -25.54 -3.57 3.78
CA THR A 29 -25.47 -2.14 3.47
C THR A 29 -24.02 -1.63 3.40
N GLY A 30 -23.19 -1.99 4.38
CA GLY A 30 -21.78 -1.57 4.41
C GLY A 30 -20.95 -2.22 3.29
N LYS A 31 -21.18 -3.52 3.05
CA LYS A 31 -20.56 -4.25 1.94
C LYS A 31 -20.94 -3.64 0.58
N ASP A 32 -22.21 -3.32 0.35
CA ASP A 32 -22.69 -2.70 -0.89
C ASP A 32 -22.10 -1.30 -1.10
N ALA A 33 -22.06 -0.48 -0.03
CA ALA A 33 -21.47 0.85 -0.08
C ALA A 33 -19.97 0.79 -0.47
N LEU A 34 -19.18 -0.04 0.21
CA LEU A 34 -17.74 -0.15 -0.06
C LEU A 34 -17.45 -0.77 -1.44
N SER A 35 -18.08 -1.90 -1.75
CA SER A 35 -17.70 -2.68 -2.93
C SER A 35 -18.32 -2.18 -4.23
N LYS A 36 -19.60 -1.82 -4.22
CA LYS A 36 -20.31 -1.47 -5.46
C LYS A 36 -20.39 0.02 -5.69
N LYS A 37 -20.79 0.79 -4.67
CA LYS A 37 -20.97 2.24 -4.83
C LYS A 37 -19.64 2.98 -4.90
N MET A 38 -18.68 2.60 -4.05
CA MET A 38 -17.34 3.20 -4.04
C MET A 38 -16.34 2.42 -4.91
N GLY A 39 -16.64 1.19 -5.29
CA GLY A 39 -15.77 0.38 -6.16
C GLY A 39 -14.52 -0.18 -5.47
N PHE A 40 -14.49 -0.24 -4.14
CA PHE A 40 -13.30 -0.71 -3.42
C PHE A 40 -13.19 -2.24 -3.37
N THR A 41 -11.97 -2.73 -3.59
CA THR A 41 -11.54 -4.08 -3.20
C THR A 41 -10.96 -4.04 -1.80
N THR A 42 -11.42 -4.92 -0.90
CA THR A 42 -10.93 -4.98 0.48
C THR A 42 -10.38 -6.36 0.82
N PRO A 43 -9.40 -6.47 1.74
CA PRO A 43 -8.78 -7.75 2.10
C PRO A 43 -9.58 -8.51 3.19
N PHE A 44 -10.79 -8.07 3.53
CA PHE A 44 -11.57 -8.66 4.62
C PHE A 44 -12.29 -9.93 4.18
N LYS A 45 -12.25 -10.98 5.02
CA LYS A 45 -12.88 -12.29 4.72
C LYS A 45 -14.37 -12.20 4.37
N SER A 46 -15.10 -11.25 4.98
CA SER A 46 -16.53 -11.02 4.69
C SER A 46 -16.81 -10.52 3.27
N PHE A 47 -15.78 -10.13 2.52
CA PHE A 47 -15.86 -9.70 1.12
C PHE A 47 -15.36 -10.75 0.13
N ALA A 48 -14.94 -11.95 0.59
CA ALA A 48 -14.33 -12.96 -0.27
C ALA A 48 -15.23 -13.39 -1.45
N ASP A 49 -16.55 -13.39 -1.24
CA ASP A 49 -17.54 -13.78 -2.26
C ASP A 49 -18.04 -12.58 -3.09
N ILE A 50 -17.63 -11.35 -2.74
CA ILE A 50 -18.03 -10.15 -3.46
C ILE A 50 -17.15 -9.99 -4.70
N LYS A 51 -17.80 -10.03 -5.86
CA LYS A 51 -17.17 -9.77 -7.15
C LYS A 51 -17.42 -8.32 -7.56
N SER A 52 -16.38 -7.69 -8.07
CA SER A 52 -16.48 -6.39 -8.73
C SER A 52 -16.81 -6.59 -10.19
N ASP A 53 -17.70 -5.75 -10.73
CA ASP A 53 -17.97 -5.69 -12.17
C ASP A 53 -16.90 -4.88 -12.92
N ASN A 54 -15.96 -4.25 -12.21
CA ASN A 54 -14.86 -3.52 -12.83
C ASN A 54 -13.82 -4.52 -13.38
N PRO A 55 -13.57 -4.54 -14.70
CA PRO A 55 -12.63 -5.48 -15.32
C PRO A 55 -11.18 -5.31 -14.81
N LEU A 56 -10.78 -4.10 -14.39
CA LEU A 56 -9.46 -3.88 -13.80
C LEU A 56 -9.32 -4.56 -12.42
N THR A 57 -10.39 -4.56 -11.63
CA THR A 57 -10.44 -5.29 -10.36
C THR A 57 -10.35 -6.80 -10.60
N GLN A 58 -11.08 -7.31 -11.59
CA GLN A 58 -11.05 -8.73 -11.94
C GLN A 58 -9.65 -9.16 -12.36
N ALA A 59 -8.99 -8.42 -13.25
CA ALA A 59 -7.62 -8.67 -13.66
C ALA A 59 -6.63 -8.63 -12.49
N ALA A 60 -6.77 -7.69 -11.55
CA ALA A 60 -5.92 -7.62 -10.36
C ALA A 60 -6.12 -8.83 -9.43
N VAL A 61 -7.35 -9.31 -9.25
CA VAL A 61 -7.65 -10.52 -8.46
C VAL A 61 -7.10 -11.78 -9.13
N GLU A 62 -7.16 -11.86 -10.47
CA GLU A 62 -6.55 -12.95 -11.24
C GLU A 62 -5.02 -12.93 -11.13
N ASP A 63 -4.40 -11.76 -11.26
CA ASP A 63 -2.95 -11.62 -11.13
C ASP A 63 -2.46 -12.01 -9.73
N ALA A 64 -3.19 -11.62 -8.68
CA ALA A 64 -2.90 -12.04 -7.31
C ALA A 64 -2.99 -13.57 -7.10
N LYS A 65 -3.71 -14.30 -7.97
CA LYS A 65 -3.83 -15.76 -7.97
C LYS A 65 -2.91 -16.44 -8.99
N SER A 66 -2.15 -15.68 -9.77
CA SER A 66 -1.35 -16.22 -10.89
C SER A 66 -0.09 -16.98 -10.46
N GLY A 67 0.17 -17.09 -9.15
CA GLY A 67 1.38 -17.73 -8.61
C GLY A 67 2.64 -16.86 -8.70
N LYS A 68 2.55 -15.63 -9.21
CA LYS A 68 3.65 -14.65 -9.19
C LYS A 68 3.95 -14.22 -7.76
N THR A 69 5.23 -14.01 -7.48
CA THR A 69 5.66 -13.43 -6.20
C THR A 69 5.23 -11.97 -6.14
N PRO A 70 4.36 -11.57 -5.19
CA PRO A 70 3.99 -10.17 -5.03
C PRO A 70 5.19 -9.36 -4.58
N VAL A 71 5.39 -8.19 -5.18
CA VAL A 71 6.35 -7.20 -4.68
C VAL A 71 5.78 -6.63 -3.39
N SER A 72 6.53 -6.75 -2.29
CA SER A 72 6.12 -6.20 -1.00
C SER A 72 5.98 -4.68 -1.09
N TRP A 73 4.88 -4.14 -0.55
CA TRP A 73 4.59 -2.71 -0.55
C TRP A 73 5.45 -1.96 0.49
N ASN A 74 6.75 -1.84 0.21
CA ASN A 74 7.71 -1.20 1.11
C ASN A 74 7.76 0.33 0.96
N PHE A 75 6.92 0.92 0.11
CA PHE A 75 6.91 2.37 -0.12
C PHE A 75 6.52 3.19 1.11
N THR A 76 5.80 2.62 2.07
CA THR A 76 5.50 3.30 3.35
C THR A 76 6.68 3.33 4.31
N VAL A 77 7.74 2.58 4.02
CA VAL A 77 8.98 2.51 4.80
C VAL A 77 10.17 2.99 3.97
N MET A 78 9.92 3.77 2.91
CA MET A 78 11.00 4.39 2.16
C MET A 78 11.85 5.25 3.10
N PRO A 79 13.18 5.21 2.98
CA PRO A 79 14.05 5.78 3.99
C PRO A 79 14.03 7.32 3.99
N SER A 80 13.86 7.94 2.82
CA SER A 80 13.81 9.40 2.69
C SER A 80 13.16 9.83 1.37
N ASP A 81 12.79 11.11 1.30
CA ASP A 81 12.39 11.73 0.03
C ASP A 81 13.55 11.85 -0.96
N ASN A 82 14.79 11.99 -0.49
CA ASN A 82 15.97 12.04 -1.35
C ASN A 82 16.19 10.72 -2.09
N TRP A 83 16.09 9.58 -1.38
CA TRP A 83 16.16 8.26 -2.01
C TRP A 83 15.16 8.13 -3.17
N LYS A 84 13.91 8.56 -2.93
CA LYS A 84 12.84 8.53 -3.92
C LYS A 84 13.17 9.40 -5.15
N ASN A 85 13.73 10.59 -4.93
CA ASN A 85 14.09 11.51 -6.01
C ASN A 85 15.26 10.99 -6.85
N ASP A 86 16.28 10.41 -6.20
CA ASP A 86 17.46 9.86 -6.87
C ASP A 86 17.10 8.61 -7.69
N LEU A 87 16.29 7.71 -7.12
CA LEU A 87 15.75 6.56 -7.85
C LEU A 87 14.89 7.00 -9.04
N GLY A 88 14.01 7.98 -8.84
CA GLY A 88 13.17 8.55 -9.89
C GLY A 88 13.99 9.13 -11.05
N SER A 89 15.07 9.85 -10.73
CA SER A 89 15.98 10.43 -11.72
C SER A 89 16.73 9.35 -12.51
N ALA A 90 17.24 8.31 -11.83
CA ALA A 90 17.90 7.19 -12.49
C ALA A 90 16.95 6.41 -13.43
N LEU A 91 15.69 6.20 -13.00
CA LEU A 91 14.65 5.58 -13.84
C LEU A 91 14.33 6.42 -15.07
N LEU A 92 14.23 7.75 -14.91
CA LEU A 92 13.97 8.67 -16.02
C LEU A 92 15.08 8.62 -17.08
N GLU A 93 16.34 8.72 -16.64
CA GLU A 93 17.49 8.63 -17.55
C GLU A 93 17.55 7.29 -18.27
N TYR A 94 17.30 6.18 -17.56
CA TYR A 94 17.27 4.85 -18.16
C TYR A 94 16.15 4.73 -19.23
N ALA A 95 14.94 5.20 -18.92
CA ALA A 95 13.83 5.20 -19.86
C ALA A 95 14.07 6.08 -21.10
N GLN A 96 14.83 7.17 -20.94
CA GLN A 96 15.25 8.05 -22.04
C GLN A 96 16.43 7.48 -22.86
N GLY A 97 17.04 6.37 -22.42
CA GLY A 97 18.24 5.79 -23.05
C GLY A 97 19.52 6.59 -22.79
N THR A 98 19.48 7.58 -21.90
CA THR A 98 20.64 8.40 -21.49
C THR A 98 21.35 7.83 -20.26
N GLY A 99 20.68 6.93 -19.53
CA GLY A 99 21.19 6.22 -18.36
C GLY A 99 21.35 4.72 -18.57
N LYS A 100 22.04 4.07 -17.63
CA LYS A 100 22.24 2.60 -17.62
C LYS A 100 21.40 1.97 -16.52
N TRP A 101 20.95 0.74 -16.74
CA TRP A 101 20.21 -0.06 -15.74
C TRP A 101 20.99 -0.21 -14.42
N ASP A 102 22.31 -0.30 -14.48
CA ASP A 102 23.13 -0.41 -13.27
C ASP A 102 23.06 0.86 -12.39
N LYS A 103 22.84 2.05 -12.97
CA LYS A 103 22.57 3.27 -12.18
C LYS A 103 21.24 3.17 -11.43
N VAL A 104 20.22 2.58 -12.04
CA VAL A 104 18.92 2.31 -11.39
C VAL A 104 19.11 1.34 -10.23
N LYS A 105 19.87 0.25 -10.42
CA LYS A 105 20.16 -0.71 -9.35
C LYS A 105 20.88 -0.07 -8.17
N SER A 106 21.94 0.70 -8.42
CA SER A 106 22.69 1.38 -7.35
C SER A 106 21.83 2.43 -6.64
N ALA A 107 21.06 3.24 -7.37
CA ALA A 107 20.13 4.18 -6.75
C ALA A 107 19.10 3.47 -5.86
N PHE A 108 18.63 2.29 -6.29
CA PHE A 108 17.69 1.50 -5.49
C PHE A 108 18.36 0.89 -4.25
N VAL A 109 19.43 0.10 -4.42
CA VAL A 109 20.03 -0.72 -3.34
C VAL A 109 20.94 0.11 -2.45
N ASP A 110 21.94 0.76 -3.03
CA ASP A 110 22.96 1.50 -2.27
C ASP A 110 22.36 2.80 -1.71
N GLY A 111 21.52 3.46 -2.52
CA GLY A 111 20.78 4.63 -2.08
C GLY A 111 19.85 4.33 -0.90
N TRP A 112 19.17 3.17 -0.90
CA TRP A 112 18.30 2.81 0.22
C TRP A 112 19.10 2.63 1.50
N ALA A 113 20.19 1.85 1.43
CA ALA A 113 21.04 1.59 2.59
C ALA A 113 21.62 2.89 3.18
N LYS A 114 22.10 3.79 2.33
CA LYS A 114 22.62 5.09 2.74
C LYS A 114 21.57 5.93 3.46
N GLU A 115 20.42 6.14 2.83
CA GLU A 115 19.39 7.04 3.36
C GLU A 115 18.71 6.43 4.59
N TYR A 116 18.60 5.10 4.67
CA TYR A 116 18.11 4.41 5.86
C TYR A 116 19.04 4.64 7.05
N SER A 117 20.36 4.50 6.86
CA SER A 117 21.35 4.78 7.90
C SER A 117 21.20 6.20 8.42
N GLN A 118 21.13 7.19 7.52
CA GLN A 118 21.00 8.59 7.88
C GLN A 118 19.71 8.92 8.65
N ALA A 119 18.60 8.25 8.32
CA ALA A 119 17.32 8.46 8.99
C ALA A 119 17.27 7.86 10.41
N HIS A 120 18.21 6.97 10.77
CA HIS A 120 18.24 6.25 12.06
C HIS A 120 19.58 6.44 12.80
N GLU A 121 20.39 7.43 12.41
CA GLU A 121 21.69 7.71 13.05
C GLU A 121 21.57 8.18 14.52
N ASP A 122 20.39 8.68 14.94
CA ASP A 122 20.13 9.22 16.29
C ASP A 122 19.37 8.24 17.22
N ASP A 123 19.11 7.00 16.77
CA ASP A 123 18.34 5.98 17.53
C ASP A 123 19.20 5.06 18.42
N ASP A 124 20.53 5.27 18.47
CA ASP A 124 21.51 4.57 19.33
C ASP A 124 22.04 5.46 20.48
#